data_AF-G0PB79-F1
#
_entry.id   AF-G0PB79-F1
#
_cell.length_a   1.000
_cell.length_b   1.000
_cell.length_c   1.000
_cell.angle_alpha   90.00
_cell.angle_beta   90.00
_cell.angle_gamma   90.00
#
_symmetry.space_group_name_H-M   'P 1'
#
loop_
_entity.id
_entity.type
_entity.pdbx_description
1 polymer ?
#
loop_
_entity_poly.entity_id
_entity_poly.type
_entity_poly.pdbx_seq_one_letter_code
_entity_poly.pdbx_strand_id
1 'polypeptide(L)'
;MLNSLWGKFAQNVDRETTNIISDPVKLWKLVYDTDTVISLVRCVNDVLIVKHKKQVETLESLKTSAMQLATYTTSYARLRLYRFMELVGGDNIIYTDTDSIIYAIPDGTSDPLEKEVGAYLGQLTDEVDGTMTAFVSLGPKTYCYKEMLGADKEKIVRKAKGICLNTQADKLISFEAMKKMVEELQ
;
A
#
# COMPACT_ATOMS: atom_id res chain seq x y z
N MET A 1 8.36 -11.35 -8.65
CA MET A 1 8.63 -12.33 -7.58
C MET A 1 9.39 -11.75 -6.38
N LEU A 2 10.24 -10.73 -6.54
CA LEU A 2 11.07 -10.20 -5.44
C LEU A 2 10.24 -9.72 -4.22
N ASN A 3 9.14 -8.99 -4.47
CA ASN A 3 8.40 -8.33 -3.39
C ASN A 3 7.47 -9.24 -2.58
N SER A 4 7.25 -10.47 -3.03
CA SER A 4 6.36 -11.42 -2.34
C SER A 4 7.06 -12.16 -1.20
N LEU A 5 8.40 -12.17 -1.18
CA LEU A 5 9.18 -12.98 -0.25
C LEU A 5 9.06 -12.48 1.20
N TRP A 6 9.32 -11.20 1.45
CA TRP A 6 9.23 -10.64 2.81
C TRP A 6 7.78 -10.60 3.33
N GLY A 7 6.80 -10.45 2.44
CA GLY A 7 5.39 -10.61 2.80
C GLY A 7 5.04 -12.02 3.28
N LYS A 8 5.73 -13.04 2.73
CA LYS A 8 5.57 -14.43 3.16
C LYS A 8 6.22 -14.69 4.52
N PHE A 9 7.38 -14.10 4.78
CA PHE A 9 8.07 -14.22 6.07
C PHE A 9 7.23 -13.72 7.26
N ALA A 10 6.46 -12.64 7.07
CA ALA A 10 5.53 -12.07 8.05
C ALA A 10 4.07 -12.53 7.85
N GLN A 11 3.83 -13.68 7.21
CA GLN A 11 2.47 -14.15 6.98
C GLN A 11 1.74 -14.41 8.30
N ASN A 12 0.63 -13.69 8.52
CA ASN A 12 -0.27 -13.98 9.63
C ASN A 12 -0.81 -15.42 9.53
N VAL A 13 -0.58 -16.22 10.58
CA VAL A 13 -1.07 -17.59 10.72
C VAL A 13 -2.50 -17.64 11.23
N ASP A 14 -2.93 -16.58 11.91
CA ASP A 14 -4.26 -16.45 12.47
C ASP A 14 -5.25 -15.98 11.39
N ARG A 15 -5.83 -16.92 10.64
CA ARG A 15 -6.72 -16.63 9.50
C ARG A 15 -7.97 -17.48 9.53
N GLU A 16 -9.10 -16.84 9.30
CA GLU A 16 -10.35 -17.54 8.96
C GLU A 16 -10.21 -18.15 7.57
N THR A 17 -10.49 -19.45 7.47
CA THR A 17 -10.47 -20.20 6.22
C THR A 17 -11.90 -20.53 5.82
N THR A 18 -12.21 -20.36 4.53
CA THR A 18 -13.51 -20.74 3.96
C THR A 18 -13.33 -21.97 3.09
N ASN A 19 -14.03 -23.05 3.43
CA ASN A 19 -14.06 -24.29 2.66
C ASN A 19 -15.44 -24.49 2.03
N ILE A 20 -15.44 -24.90 0.76
CA ILE A 20 -16.65 -25.36 0.07
C ILE A 20 -16.65 -26.89 0.15
N ILE A 21 -17.66 -27.45 0.80
CA ILE A 21 -17.75 -28.86 1.14
C ILE A 21 -18.98 -29.46 0.46
N SER A 22 -18.74 -30.40 -0.44
CA SER A 22 -19.78 -31.26 -1.04
C SER A 22 -19.85 -32.64 -0.38
N ASP A 23 -18.77 -33.08 0.28
CA ASP A 23 -18.66 -34.39 0.92
C ASP A 23 -18.89 -34.28 2.44
N PRO A 24 -19.93 -34.95 2.99
CA PRO A 24 -20.20 -34.96 4.43
C PRO A 24 -19.00 -35.40 5.29
N VAL A 25 -18.12 -36.27 4.79
CA VAL A 25 -16.94 -36.74 5.56
C VAL A 25 -16.00 -35.58 5.88
N LYS A 26 -15.83 -34.62 4.95
CA LYS A 26 -15.00 -33.43 5.18
C LYS A 26 -15.60 -32.50 6.23
N LEU A 27 -16.93 -32.40 6.28
CA LEU A 27 -17.61 -31.63 7.32
C LEU A 27 -17.39 -32.27 8.68
N TRP A 28 -17.62 -33.57 8.81
CA TRP A 28 -17.44 -34.26 10.09
C TRP A 28 -16.00 -34.18 10.60
N LYS A 29 -15.00 -34.26 9.71
CA LYS A 29 -13.60 -34.04 10.09
C LYS A 29 -13.36 -32.66 10.71
N LEU A 30 -14.01 -31.61 10.21
CA LEU A 30 -13.91 -30.26 10.80
C LEU A 30 -14.69 -30.13 12.10
N VAL A 31 -15.85 -30.79 12.22
CA VAL A 31 -16.70 -30.74 13.42
C VAL A 31 -16.05 -31.47 14.60
N TYR A 32 -15.34 -32.56 14.34
CA TYR A 32 -14.64 -33.34 15.37
C TYR A 32 -13.20 -32.89 15.60
N ASP A 33 -12.69 -31.92 14.84
CA ASP A 33 -11.37 -31.34 15.08
C ASP A 33 -11.44 -30.37 16.27
N THR A 34 -10.81 -30.75 17.39
CA THR A 34 -10.77 -29.93 18.60
C THR A 34 -9.98 -28.65 18.42
N ASP A 35 -9.07 -28.58 17.45
CA ASP A 35 -8.20 -27.42 17.26
C ASP A 35 -8.87 -26.33 16.44
N THR A 36 -10.03 -26.61 15.85
CA THR A 36 -10.73 -25.75 14.89
C THR A 36 -12.08 -25.32 15.44
N VAL A 37 -12.37 -24.02 15.31
CA VAL A 37 -13.66 -23.42 15.65
C VAL A 37 -14.39 -23.07 14.36
N ILE A 38 -15.58 -23.65 14.17
CA ILE A 38 -16.45 -23.33 13.05
C ILE A 38 -17.22 -22.05 13.37
N SER A 39 -17.04 -21.01 12.55
CA SER A 39 -17.70 -19.71 12.70
C SER A 39 -19.00 -19.61 11.91
N LEU A 40 -19.09 -20.29 10.77
CA LEU A 40 -20.27 -20.27 9.90
C LEU A 40 -20.42 -21.59 9.16
N VAL A 41 -21.66 -22.07 9.07
CA VAL A 41 -22.06 -23.12 8.11
C VAL A 41 -23.25 -22.58 7.33
N ARG A 42 -23.11 -22.47 6.01
CA ARG A 42 -24.17 -22.02 5.12
C ARG A 42 -24.38 -23.02 4.00
N CYS A 43 -25.61 -23.47 3.83
CA CYS A 43 -26.00 -24.25 2.66
C CYS A 43 -26.23 -23.32 1.47
N VAL A 44 -25.61 -23.62 0.34
CA VAL A 44 -25.84 -22.94 -0.94
C VAL A 44 -26.01 -24.02 -1.99
N ASN A 45 -27.25 -24.22 -2.45
CA ASN A 45 -27.63 -25.35 -3.30
C ASN A 45 -27.23 -26.69 -2.64
N ASP A 46 -26.45 -27.51 -3.35
CA ASP A 46 -26.02 -28.83 -2.88
C ASP A 46 -24.63 -28.82 -2.21
N VAL A 47 -24.11 -27.64 -1.84
CA VAL A 47 -22.81 -27.51 -1.17
C VAL A 47 -22.90 -26.71 0.13
N LEU A 48 -22.02 -27.03 1.07
CA LEU A 48 -21.85 -26.32 2.33
C LEU A 48 -20.65 -25.37 2.24
N ILE A 49 -20.88 -24.09 2.51
CA ILE A 49 -19.83 -23.12 2.73
C ILE A 49 -19.58 -23.08 4.24
N VAL A 50 -18.42 -23.59 4.65
CA VAL A 50 -18.00 -23.64 6.06
C VAL A 50 -16.84 -22.69 6.28
N LYS A 51 -17.03 -21.73 7.18
CA LYS A 51 -15.95 -20.89 7.69
C LYS A 51 -15.48 -21.43 9.01
N HIS A 52 -14.18 -21.52 9.16
CA HIS A 52 -13.55 -22.02 10.37
C HIS A 52 -12.20 -21.36 10.59
N LYS A 53 -11.73 -21.43 11.83
CA LYS A 53 -10.49 -20.80 12.29
C LYS A 53 -9.84 -21.71 13.32
N LYS A 54 -8.51 -21.81 13.32
CA LYS A 54 -7.80 -22.50 14.40
C LYS A 54 -7.94 -21.72 15.72
N GLN A 55 -7.99 -22.46 16.83
CA GLN A 55 -7.89 -21.89 18.17
C GLN A 55 -6.53 -21.19 18.33
N VAL A 56 -6.50 -20.10 19.11
CA VAL A 56 -5.29 -19.27 19.25
C VAL A 56 -4.16 -20.08 19.90
N GLU A 57 -4.53 -20.97 20.82
CA GLU A 57 -3.67 -21.87 21.58
C GLU A 57 -3.04 -22.96 20.71
N THR A 58 -3.65 -23.28 19.55
CA THR A 58 -3.19 -24.31 18.62
C THR A 58 -2.55 -23.71 17.36
N LEU A 59 -2.33 -22.39 17.35
CA LEU A 59 -1.63 -21.72 16.26
C LEU A 59 -0.15 -22.11 16.25
N GLU A 60 0.32 -22.53 15.09
CA GLU A 60 1.72 -22.83 14.84
C GLU A 60 2.29 -21.86 13.81
N SER A 61 3.55 -21.49 13.99
CA SER A 61 4.29 -20.73 13.00
C SER A 61 4.47 -21.56 11.72
N LEU A 62 4.35 -20.91 10.57
CA LEU A 62 4.68 -21.55 9.30
C LEU A 62 6.18 -21.86 9.24
N LYS A 63 6.55 -23.00 8.65
CA LYS A 63 7.96 -23.33 8.36
C LYS A 63 8.69 -22.28 7.50
N THR A 64 7.91 -21.48 6.77
CA THR A 64 8.39 -20.40 5.91
C THR A 64 8.36 -19.03 6.59
N SER A 65 7.90 -18.96 7.85
CA SER A 65 7.90 -17.70 8.59
C SER A 65 9.30 -17.37 9.07
N ALA A 66 9.71 -16.12 8.85
CA ALA A 66 10.96 -15.57 9.31
C ALA A 66 10.72 -14.11 9.71
N MET A 67 9.90 -13.92 10.74
CA MET A 67 9.40 -12.61 11.18
C MET A 67 10.53 -11.59 11.36
N GLN A 68 11.66 -12.03 11.92
CA GLN A 68 12.84 -11.21 12.15
C GLN A 68 13.37 -10.62 10.84
N LEU A 69 13.45 -11.43 9.78
CA LEU A 69 13.90 -10.97 8.46
C LEU A 69 12.93 -9.95 7.87
N ALA A 70 11.62 -10.19 7.96
CA ALA A 70 10.63 -9.23 7.49
C ALA A 70 10.70 -7.89 8.25
N THR A 71 10.87 -7.96 9.57
CA THR A 71 11.07 -6.77 10.41
C THR A 71 12.32 -6.01 9.96
N TYR A 72 13.46 -6.68 9.81
CA TYR A 72 14.68 -6.04 9.31
C TYR A 72 14.48 -5.40 7.95
N THR A 73 13.92 -6.12 6.96
CA THR A 73 13.67 -5.57 5.62
C THR A 73 12.84 -4.28 5.68
N THR A 74 11.72 -4.28 6.42
CA THR A 74 10.87 -3.07 6.51
C THR A 74 11.51 -1.95 7.34
N SER A 75 12.29 -2.25 8.37
CA SER A 75 13.03 -1.25 9.15
C SER A 75 14.12 -0.59 8.31
N TYR A 76 14.93 -1.37 7.58
CA TYR A 76 15.96 -0.82 6.69
C TYR A 76 15.35 0.01 5.56
N ALA A 77 14.21 -0.40 4.99
CA ALA A 77 13.50 0.41 3.99
C ALA A 77 13.09 1.78 4.56
N ARG A 78 12.53 1.81 5.78
CA ARG A 78 12.16 3.08 6.45
C ARG A 78 13.37 3.95 6.78
N LEU A 79 14.45 3.37 7.30
CA LEU A 79 15.69 4.10 7.56
C LEU A 79 16.30 4.68 6.28
N ARG A 80 16.20 3.97 5.16
CA ARG A 80 16.64 4.46 3.85
C ARG A 80 15.83 5.67 3.40
N LEU A 81 14.50 5.59 3.47
CA LEU A 81 13.62 6.72 3.18
C LEU A 81 13.90 7.91 4.11
N TYR A 82 14.08 7.64 5.40
CA TYR A 82 14.40 8.67 6.39
C TYR A 82 15.71 9.39 6.08
N ARG A 83 16.75 8.69 5.62
CA ARG A 83 17.99 9.33 5.15
C ARG A 83 17.73 10.31 3.99
N PHE A 84 16.85 9.97 3.04
CA PHE A 84 16.49 10.90 1.97
C PHE A 84 15.74 12.12 2.50
N MET A 85 14.87 11.92 3.49
CA MET A 85 14.18 13.03 4.18
C MET A 85 15.17 13.98 4.86
N GLU A 86 16.22 13.45 5.51
CA GLU A 86 17.26 14.27 6.13
C GLU A 86 18.05 15.09 5.10
N LEU A 87 18.32 14.53 3.91
CA LEU A 87 19.01 15.25 2.83
C LEU A 87 18.14 16.38 2.24
N VAL A 88 16.85 16.13 2.06
CA VAL A 88 15.89 17.12 1.55
C VAL A 88 15.65 18.25 2.56
N GLY A 89 15.67 17.93 3.86
CA GLY A 89 15.33 18.83 4.94
C GLY A 89 13.82 18.88 5.19
N GLY A 90 13.42 18.89 6.46
CA GLY A 90 12.01 18.74 6.87
C GLY A 90 11.05 19.76 6.25
N ASP A 91 11.50 21.00 6.08
CA ASP A 91 10.66 22.10 5.58
C ASP A 91 10.32 21.97 4.08
N ASN A 92 11.12 21.20 3.33
CA ASN A 92 10.95 21.01 1.90
C ASN A 92 10.12 19.76 1.57
N ILE A 93 9.84 18.90 2.55
CA ILE A 93 9.11 17.65 2.33
C ILE A 93 7.62 17.94 2.25
N ILE A 94 7.00 17.52 1.14
CA ILE A 94 5.56 17.69 0.91
C ILE A 94 4.82 16.42 1.33
N TYR A 95 5.32 15.24 0.93
CA TYR A 95 4.65 13.97 1.16
C TYR A 95 5.61 12.79 1.11
N THR A 96 5.33 11.72 1.85
CA THR A 96 6.07 10.45 1.79
C THR A 96 5.12 9.26 1.81
N ASP A 97 5.42 8.20 1.05
CA ASP A 97 4.71 6.92 1.14
C ASP A 97 5.64 5.75 0.81
N THR A 98 5.88 4.88 1.81
CA THR A 98 6.59 3.60 1.72
C THR A 98 8.04 3.69 1.22
N ASP A 99 8.22 4.03 -0.05
CA ASP A 99 9.47 4.12 -0.81
C ASP A 99 9.54 5.37 -1.72
N SER A 100 8.54 6.26 -1.64
CA SER A 100 8.47 7.51 -2.39
C SER A 100 8.56 8.75 -1.48
N ILE A 101 9.17 9.80 -2.00
CA ILE A 101 9.27 11.13 -1.37
C ILE A 101 8.90 12.19 -2.41
N ILE A 102 8.06 13.14 -2.01
CA ILE A 102 7.68 14.30 -2.80
C ILE A 102 8.14 15.52 -2.02
N TYR A 103 8.91 16.38 -2.67
CA TYR A 103 9.56 17.52 -2.05
C TYR A 103 9.64 18.71 -2.99
N ALA A 104 9.79 19.90 -2.41
CA ALA A 104 10.06 21.13 -3.12
C ALA A 104 11.57 21.38 -3.20
N ILE A 105 12.01 21.96 -4.31
CA ILE A 105 13.39 22.45 -4.47
C ILE A 105 13.30 23.98 -4.46
N PRO A 106 13.86 24.66 -3.45
CA PRO A 106 13.88 26.11 -3.40
C PRO A 106 14.60 26.72 -4.62
N ASP A 107 14.08 27.83 -5.14
CA ASP A 107 14.66 28.52 -6.29
C ASP A 107 16.14 28.87 -6.04
N GLY A 108 17.00 28.52 -7.01
CA GLY A 108 18.44 28.78 -6.94
C GLY A 108 19.24 27.77 -6.11
N THR A 109 18.62 26.69 -5.63
CA THR A 109 19.32 25.56 -5.00
C THR A 109 19.48 24.38 -5.96
N SER A 110 20.49 23.55 -5.73
CA SER A 110 20.66 22.28 -6.43
C SER A 110 19.75 21.22 -5.80
N ASP A 111 19.31 20.25 -6.60
CA ASP A 111 18.54 19.11 -6.10
C ASP A 111 19.35 18.33 -5.03
N PRO A 112 18.85 18.21 -3.78
CA PRO A 112 19.54 17.49 -2.71
C PRO A 112 19.66 15.98 -2.96
N LEU A 113 18.82 15.40 -3.82
CA LEU A 113 18.78 13.97 -4.12
C LEU A 113 19.35 13.60 -5.49
N GLU A 114 19.90 14.56 -6.24
CA GLU A 114 20.44 14.35 -7.60
C GLU A 114 21.38 13.13 -7.68
N LYS A 115 22.22 12.94 -6.67
CA LYS A 115 23.22 11.85 -6.60
C LYS A 115 22.61 10.49 -6.26
N GLU A 116 21.43 10.47 -5.67
CA GLU A 116 20.72 9.26 -5.25
C GLU A 116 19.77 8.75 -6.36
N VAL A 117 19.51 9.56 -7.38
CA VAL A 117 18.69 9.22 -8.55
C VAL A 117 19.49 8.38 -9.55
N GLY A 118 18.89 7.32 -10.08
CA GLY A 118 19.48 6.49 -11.13
C GLY A 118 18.73 5.19 -11.43
N ALA A 119 19.26 4.41 -12.38
CA ALA A 119 18.60 3.21 -12.90
C ALA A 119 18.95 1.91 -12.17
N TYR A 120 19.84 1.96 -11.17
CA TYR A 120 20.29 0.76 -10.46
C TYR A 120 19.43 0.44 -9.23
N LEU A 121 19.50 -0.82 -8.81
CA LEU A 121 18.71 -1.30 -7.67
C LEU A 121 18.99 -0.48 -6.39
N GLY A 122 17.93 0.11 -5.84
CA GLY A 122 17.96 0.91 -4.63
C GLY A 122 18.22 2.40 -4.86
N GLN A 123 18.52 2.83 -6.08
CA GLN A 123 18.51 4.25 -6.42
C GLN A 123 17.06 4.75 -6.55
N LEU A 124 16.87 6.04 -6.36
CA LEU A 124 15.59 6.70 -6.59
C LEU A 124 15.36 6.81 -8.10
N THR A 125 14.12 6.59 -8.53
CA THR A 125 13.70 6.85 -9.91
C THR A 125 12.84 8.10 -9.89
N ASP A 126 13.12 9.03 -10.79
CA ASP A 126 12.23 10.16 -11.01
C ASP A 126 10.96 9.68 -11.73
N GLU A 127 9.81 9.79 -11.07
CA GLU A 127 8.51 9.38 -11.62
C GLU A 127 7.84 10.48 -12.45
N VAL A 128 8.38 11.70 -12.41
CA VAL A 128 7.76 12.86 -13.05
C VAL A 128 8.42 13.10 -14.41
N ASP A 129 7.62 13.17 -15.47
CA ASP A 129 8.11 13.40 -16.84
C ASP A 129 8.53 14.87 -17.11
N GLY A 130 8.24 15.77 -16.16
CA GLY A 130 8.39 17.22 -16.30
C GLY A 130 8.43 17.92 -14.94
N THR A 131 8.02 19.18 -14.86
CA THR A 131 8.01 19.91 -13.57
C THR A 131 6.66 19.80 -12.89
N MET A 132 6.65 19.34 -11.64
CA MET A 132 5.44 19.34 -10.83
C MET A 132 5.12 20.78 -10.39
N THR A 133 3.97 21.30 -10.81
CA THR A 133 3.56 22.70 -10.55
C THR A 133 2.63 22.83 -9.36
N ALA A 134 1.86 21.80 -9.04
CA ALA A 134 0.96 21.81 -7.91
C ALA A 134 0.74 20.40 -7.36
N PHE A 135 0.63 20.32 -6.04
CA PHE A 135 0.35 19.10 -5.31
C PHE A 135 -0.74 19.37 -4.27
N VAL A 136 -1.72 18.48 -4.18
CA VAL A 136 -2.82 18.54 -3.20
C VAL A 136 -3.00 17.15 -2.60
N SER A 137 -3.07 17.08 -1.28
CA SER A 137 -3.34 15.84 -0.55
C SER A 137 -4.53 16.03 0.37
N LEU A 138 -5.48 15.09 0.32
CA LEU A 138 -6.58 15.01 1.29
C LEU A 138 -6.22 14.10 2.48
N GLY A 139 -5.12 13.36 2.38
CA GLY A 139 -4.67 12.45 3.41
C GLY A 139 -3.81 11.30 2.85
N PRO A 140 -3.45 10.33 3.71
CA PRO A 140 -2.60 9.22 3.32
C PRO A 140 -3.16 8.47 2.11
N LYS A 141 -2.33 8.32 1.07
CA LYS A 141 -2.62 7.60 -0.19
C LYS A 141 -3.79 8.18 -1.00
N THR A 142 -4.15 9.44 -0.73
CA THR A 142 -5.20 10.18 -1.46
C THR A 142 -4.71 11.57 -1.83
N TYR A 143 -4.08 11.69 -2.99
CA TYR A 143 -3.45 12.92 -3.47
C TYR A 143 -3.60 13.09 -4.99
N CYS A 144 -3.43 14.32 -5.44
CA CYS A 144 -3.44 14.71 -6.84
C CYS A 144 -2.33 15.70 -7.09
N TYR A 145 -1.69 15.61 -8.25
CA TYR A 145 -0.66 16.56 -8.65
C TYR A 145 -0.69 16.85 -10.15
N LYS A 146 -0.14 18.00 -10.51
CA LYS A 146 -0.08 18.55 -11.86
C LYS A 146 1.36 18.57 -12.31
N GLU A 147 1.62 17.96 -13.45
CA GLU A 147 2.92 17.90 -14.11
C GLU A 147 2.86 18.72 -15.41
N MET A 148 3.86 19.56 -15.64
CA MET A 148 4.03 20.32 -16.87
C MET A 148 5.11 19.65 -17.73
N LEU A 149 4.73 19.04 -18.85
CA LEU A 149 5.65 18.34 -19.77
C LEU A 149 6.26 19.27 -20.84
N GLY A 150 5.89 20.56 -20.84
CA GLY A 150 6.29 21.58 -21.81
C GLY A 150 5.33 22.76 -21.77
N ALA A 151 5.54 23.76 -22.66
CA ALA A 151 4.85 25.06 -22.60
C ALA A 151 3.31 24.99 -22.56
N ASP A 152 2.69 23.98 -23.19
CA ASP A 152 1.22 23.87 -23.30
C ASP A 152 0.66 22.47 -22.96
N LYS A 153 1.45 21.58 -22.34
CA LYS A 153 1.00 20.22 -22.04
C LYS A 153 1.04 19.93 -20.54
N GLU A 154 -0.15 19.97 -19.94
CA GLU A 154 -0.38 19.61 -18.55
C GLU A 154 -0.89 18.18 -18.43
N LYS A 155 -0.36 17.43 -17.46
CA LYS A 155 -0.82 16.10 -17.08
C LYS A 155 -1.24 16.13 -15.61
N ILE A 156 -2.43 15.64 -15.34
CA ILE A 156 -2.97 15.54 -13.98
C ILE A 156 -2.94 14.08 -13.57
N VAL A 157 -2.22 13.78 -12.50
CA VAL A 157 -2.13 12.44 -11.93
C VAL A 157 -2.88 12.40 -10.60
N ARG A 158 -3.76 11.40 -10.47
CA ARG A 158 -4.61 11.19 -9.29
C ARG A 158 -4.31 9.84 -8.67
N LYS A 159 -4.22 9.81 -7.35
CA LYS A 159 -4.05 8.59 -6.56
C LYS A 159 -5.06 8.64 -5.43
N ALA A 160 -6.02 7.71 -5.40
CA ALA A 160 -7.04 7.62 -4.37
C ALA A 160 -7.22 6.17 -3.93
N LYS A 161 -6.63 5.79 -2.80
CA LYS A 161 -6.72 4.42 -2.31
C LYS A 161 -8.16 4.07 -1.89
N GLY A 162 -8.64 2.92 -2.35
CA GLY A 162 -9.98 2.41 -2.03
C GLY A 162 -11.07 2.89 -2.99
N ILE A 163 -10.74 3.79 -3.92
CA ILE A 163 -11.66 4.26 -4.95
C ILE A 163 -11.20 3.70 -6.29
N CYS A 164 -12.12 3.06 -7.02
CA CYS A 164 -11.88 2.70 -8.41
C CYS A 164 -12.04 3.98 -9.25
N LEU A 165 -10.93 4.52 -9.75
CA LEU A 165 -10.94 5.67 -10.64
C LEU A 165 -11.52 5.25 -12.00
N ASN A 166 -12.82 5.45 -12.14
CA ASN A 166 -13.55 5.33 -13.39
C ASN A 166 -13.92 6.73 -13.91
N THR A 167 -14.43 6.81 -15.13
CA THR A 167 -14.75 8.09 -15.79
C THR A 167 -15.73 8.98 -14.99
N GLN A 168 -16.57 8.41 -14.13
CA GLN A 168 -17.48 9.18 -13.26
C GLN A 168 -16.77 9.66 -11.99
N ALA A 169 -15.98 8.79 -11.35
CA ALA A 169 -15.17 9.15 -10.20
C ALA A 169 -14.14 10.24 -10.56
N ASP A 170 -13.55 10.19 -11.75
CA ASP A 170 -12.60 11.20 -12.24
C ASP A 170 -13.22 12.61 -12.36
N LYS A 171 -14.51 12.70 -12.66
CA LYS A 171 -15.23 13.99 -12.71
C LYS A 171 -15.50 14.55 -11.31
N LEU A 172 -15.69 13.68 -10.33
CA LEU A 172 -15.96 14.07 -8.94
C LEU A 172 -14.69 14.39 -8.16
N ILE A 173 -13.61 13.64 -8.42
CA ILE A 173 -12.29 13.79 -7.78
C ILE A 173 -11.38 14.56 -8.73
N SER A 174 -11.82 15.77 -9.14
CA SER A 174 -10.98 16.67 -9.93
C SER A 174 -9.93 17.34 -9.03
N PHE A 175 -8.88 17.88 -9.64
CA PHE A 175 -7.87 18.62 -8.88
C PHE A 175 -8.49 19.83 -8.16
N GLU A 176 -9.38 20.54 -8.85
CA GLU A 176 -10.10 21.70 -8.30
C GLU A 176 -11.00 21.30 -7.15
N ALA A 177 -11.71 20.18 -7.26
CA ALA A 177 -12.56 19.67 -6.19
C ALA A 177 -11.74 19.31 -4.94
N MET A 178 -10.62 18.59 -5.12
CA MET A 178 -9.71 18.27 -4.00
C MET A 178 -9.11 19.53 -3.37
N LYS A 179 -8.69 20.49 -4.18
CA LYS A 179 -8.16 21.77 -3.70
C LYS A 179 -9.19 22.54 -2.87
N LYS A 180 -10.42 22.66 -3.36
CA LYS A 180 -11.53 23.31 -2.67
C LYS A 180 -11.84 22.64 -1.32
N MET A 181 -11.82 21.31 -1.27
CA MET A 181 -12.01 20.58 -0.02
C MET A 181 -10.93 20.89 1.02
N VAL A 182 -9.66 21.03 0.60
CA VAL A 182 -8.58 21.42 1.52
C VAL A 182 -8.74 22.86 2.00
N GLU A 183 -9.10 23.78 1.09
CA GLU A 183 -9.32 25.20 1.42
C GLU A 183 -10.52 25.41 2.35
N GLU A 184 -11.59 24.62 2.22
CA GLU A 184 -12.75 24.68 3.11
C GLU A 184 -12.50 24.14 4.52
N LEU A 185 -11.42 23.37 4.72
CA LEU A 185 -11.03 22.80 6.01
C LEU A 185 -10.05 23.68 6.80
N GLN A 186 -9.46 24.71 6.17
CA GLN A 186 -8.55 25.67 6.80
C GLN A 186 -9.30 26.86 7.40
#